data_AF-A0A9W6H964-F1
#
_entry.id   AF-A0A9W6H964-F1
#
_cell.length_a   1.000
_cell.length_b   1.000
_cell.length_c   1.000
_cell.angle_alpha   90.00
_cell.angle_beta   90.00
_cell.angle_gamma   90.00
#
_symmetry.space_group_name_H-M   'P 1'
#
loop_
_entity.id
_entity.type
_entity.pdbx_description
1 polymer ?
#
loop_
_entity_poly.entity_id
_entity_poly.type
_entity_poly.pdbx_seq_one_letter_code
_entity_poly.pdbx_strand_id
1 'polypeptide(L)'
;MNTTYTYNRAHDDAHLLARRHERDLQWAKERRRQHERELGEARLLLATKPIALAAKTITVSVLMLLAIAGADWFVQSVRLPAEWMPTIQYGALALVVAVLVGALISLRRVRARRSAASALLATHSARLAHTQYHIGESVHSFIDAKVDVHNTRQVHLV
;
A
#
# COMPACT_ATOMS: atom_id res chain seq x y z
N MET A 1 -9.98 62.32 3.01
CA MET A 1 -9.65 61.70 1.70
C MET A 1 -9.88 60.21 1.83
N ASN A 2 -11.03 59.74 1.33
CA ASN A 2 -11.29 58.29 1.24
C ASN A 2 -10.52 57.77 0.03
N THR A 3 -9.49 56.97 0.26
CA THR A 3 -8.84 56.18 -0.79
C THR A 3 -9.81 55.09 -1.22
N THR A 4 -10.56 55.36 -2.30
CA THR A 4 -11.39 54.36 -2.96
C THR A 4 -10.44 53.35 -3.60
N TYR A 5 -10.18 52.23 -2.91
CA TYR A 5 -9.47 51.10 -3.51
C TYR A 5 -10.26 50.62 -4.72
N THR A 6 -9.74 50.85 -5.91
CA THR A 6 -10.32 50.34 -7.15
C THR A 6 -10.15 48.82 -7.12
N TYR A 7 -11.27 48.09 -7.16
CA TYR A 7 -11.26 46.63 -7.12
C TYR A 7 -10.40 46.06 -8.25
N ASN A 8 -9.34 45.32 -7.90
CA ASN A 8 -8.41 44.72 -8.86
C ASN A 8 -8.71 43.23 -9.04
N ARG A 9 -9.52 42.91 -10.05
CA ARG A 9 -9.86 41.52 -10.41
C ARG A 9 -8.63 40.67 -10.72
N ALA A 10 -7.60 41.24 -11.35
CA ALA A 10 -6.38 40.51 -11.69
C ALA A 10 -5.59 40.09 -10.44
N HIS A 11 -5.65 40.89 -9.37
CA HIS A 11 -5.04 40.55 -8.09
C HIS A 11 -5.77 39.38 -7.40
N ASP A 12 -7.10 39.37 -7.44
CA ASP A 12 -7.91 38.28 -6.89
C ASP A 12 -7.70 36.97 -7.65
N ASP A 13 -7.65 37.02 -8.98
CA ASP A 13 -7.41 35.86 -9.84
C ASP A 13 -6.01 35.28 -9.58
N ALA A 14 -4.98 36.13 -9.46
CA ALA A 14 -3.63 35.72 -9.09
C ALA A 14 -3.59 35.07 -7.68
N HIS A 15 -4.33 35.62 -6.71
CA HIS A 15 -4.44 35.05 -5.36
C HIS A 15 -5.14 33.69 -5.34
N LEU A 16 -6.14 33.49 -6.19
CA LEU A 16 -6.83 32.20 -6.33
C LEU A 16 -5.91 31.17 -6.98
N LEU A 17 -5.15 31.55 -8.00
CA LEU A 17 -4.19 30.69 -8.69
C LEU A 17 -3.04 30.26 -7.76
N ALA A 18 -2.46 31.20 -7.01
CA ALA A 18 -1.44 30.90 -6.01
C ALA A 18 -1.93 29.91 -4.94
N ARG A 19 -3.20 30.04 -4.48
CA ARG A 19 -3.80 29.10 -3.52
C ARG A 19 -4.07 27.71 -4.10
N ARG A 20 -4.31 27.58 -5.41
CA ARG A 20 -4.44 26.28 -6.08
C ARG A 20 -3.09 25.57 -6.09
N HIS A 21 -2.04 26.25 -6.57
CA HIS A 21 -0.70 25.68 -6.61
C HIS A 21 -0.14 25.35 -5.22
N GLU A 22 -0.48 26.14 -4.19
CA GLU A 22 -0.12 25.80 -2.81
C GLU A 22 -0.73 24.46 -2.35
N ARG A 23 -2.02 24.24 -2.66
CA ARG A 23 -2.69 22.96 -2.35
C ARG A 23 -2.09 21.81 -3.13
N ASP A 24 -1.76 22.02 -4.40
CA ASP A 24 -1.15 21.00 -5.26
C ASP A 24 0.24 20.60 -4.73
N LEU A 25 1.05 21.57 -4.29
CA LEU A 25 2.35 21.32 -3.66
C LEU A 25 2.21 20.59 -2.32
N GLN A 26 1.24 20.98 -1.48
CA GLN A 26 0.96 20.28 -0.23
C GLN A 26 0.55 18.82 -0.47
N TRP A 27 -0.32 18.58 -1.45
CA TRP A 27 -0.73 17.24 -1.85
C TRP A 27 0.46 16.43 -2.39
N ALA A 28 1.31 17.01 -3.23
CA ALA A 28 2.51 16.36 -3.74
C ALA A 28 3.48 15.99 -2.61
N LYS A 29 3.64 16.87 -1.62
CA LYS A 29 4.46 16.61 -0.42
C LYS A 29 3.91 15.46 0.41
N GLU A 30 2.60 15.41 0.63
CA GLU A 30 1.99 14.32 1.39
C GLU A 30 2.06 12.98 0.64
N ARG A 31 1.82 12.99 -0.68
CA ARG A 31 2.00 11.82 -1.55
C ARG A 31 3.43 11.29 -1.49
N ARG A 32 4.43 12.17 -1.49
CA ARG A 32 5.83 11.79 -1.34
C ARG A 32 6.08 11.10 0.01
N ARG A 33 5.58 11.65 1.10
CA ARG A 33 5.71 11.03 2.44
C ARG A 33 5.06 9.66 2.50
N GLN A 34 3.89 9.51 1.88
CA GLN A 34 3.21 8.22 1.78
C GLN A 34 4.07 7.22 0.99
N HIS A 35 4.62 7.61 -0.16
CA HIS A 35 5.51 6.75 -0.95
C HIS A 35 6.79 6.36 -0.19
N GLU A 36 7.38 7.27 0.58
CA GLU A 36 8.54 6.96 1.43
C GLU A 36 8.21 5.92 2.51
N ARG A 37 6.99 5.99 3.09
CA ARG A 37 6.49 4.96 4.02
C ARG A 37 6.31 3.60 3.32
N GLU A 38 5.64 3.58 2.18
CA GLU A 38 5.40 2.37 1.38
C GLU A 38 6.72 1.70 0.95
N LEU A 39 7.75 2.49 0.60
CA LEU A 39 9.09 2.01 0.29
C LEU A 39 9.80 1.44 1.52
N GLY A 40 9.66 2.09 2.68
CA GLY A 40 10.16 1.60 3.95
C GLY A 40 9.57 0.23 4.28
N GLU A 41 8.24 0.09 4.18
CA GLU A 41 7.53 -1.17 4.38
C GLU A 41 7.95 -2.25 3.38
N ALA A 42 8.10 -1.91 2.10
CA ALA A 42 8.58 -2.83 1.07
C ALA A 42 10.01 -3.35 1.37
N ARG A 43 10.91 -2.48 1.82
CA ARG A 43 12.27 -2.86 2.23
C ARG A 43 12.26 -3.78 3.46
N LEU A 44 11.46 -3.45 4.47
CA LEU A 44 11.30 -4.27 5.67
C LEU A 44 10.75 -5.67 5.33
N LEU A 45 9.76 -5.74 4.44
CA LEU A 45 9.19 -7.01 3.97
C LEU A 45 10.22 -7.89 3.24
N LEU A 46 11.11 -7.29 2.46
CA LEU A 46 12.16 -8.02 1.76
C LEU A 46 13.31 -8.44 2.68
N ALA A 47 13.68 -7.59 3.64
CA ALA A 47 14.70 -7.87 4.65
C ALA A 47 14.26 -9.00 5.61
N THR A 48 12.96 -9.13 5.87
CA THR A 48 12.43 -10.22 6.68
C THR A 48 12.70 -11.57 6.01
N LYS A 49 13.24 -12.53 6.77
CA LYS A 49 13.51 -13.89 6.27
C LYS A 49 12.21 -14.53 5.75
N PRO A 50 12.23 -15.20 4.58
CA PRO A 50 11.04 -15.79 3.99
C PRO A 50 10.41 -16.85 4.90
N ILE A 51 11.24 -17.58 5.65
CA ILE A 51 10.78 -18.56 6.65
C ILE A 51 10.02 -17.89 7.80
N ALA A 52 10.43 -16.70 8.26
CA ALA A 52 9.72 -16.00 9.33
C ALA A 52 8.32 -15.54 8.89
N LEU A 53 8.17 -15.14 7.62
CA LEU A 53 6.87 -14.79 7.03
C LEU A 53 5.96 -16.01 6.84
N ALA A 54 6.55 -17.17 6.54
CA ALA A 54 5.83 -18.43 6.36
C ALA A 54 5.57 -19.17 7.68
N ALA A 55 6.31 -18.84 8.76
CA ALA A 55 6.33 -19.59 10.01
C ALA A 55 4.91 -19.80 10.57
N LYS A 56 4.10 -18.74 10.68
CA LYS A 56 2.73 -18.86 11.17
C LYS A 56 1.89 -19.82 10.34
N THR A 57 1.97 -19.71 9.00
CA THR A 57 1.26 -20.61 8.09
C THR A 57 1.70 -22.06 8.28
N ILE A 58 3.01 -22.30 8.41
CA ILE A 58 3.57 -23.62 8.62
C ILE A 58 3.09 -24.18 9.97
N THR A 59 3.25 -23.43 11.07
CA THR A 59 2.85 -23.86 12.41
C THR A 59 1.38 -24.22 12.48
N VAL A 60 0.50 -23.36 11.95
CA VAL A 60 -0.95 -23.63 11.94
C VAL A 60 -1.28 -24.87 11.10
N SER A 61 -0.65 -25.02 9.93
CA SER A 61 -0.89 -26.18 9.07
C SER A 61 -0.42 -27.47 9.74
N VAL A 62 0.75 -27.47 10.39
CA VAL A 62 1.27 -28.62 11.15
C VAL A 62 0.34 -28.97 12.30
N LEU A 63 -0.13 -27.98 13.08
CA LEU A 63 -1.07 -28.22 14.17
C LEU A 63 -2.39 -28.81 13.68
N MET A 64 -2.91 -28.33 12.56
CA MET A 64 -4.14 -28.89 11.95
C MET A 64 -3.94 -30.32 11.47
N LEU A 65 -2.81 -30.63 10.82
CA LEU A 65 -2.50 -31.99 10.39
C LEU A 65 -2.34 -32.94 11.59
N LEU A 66 -1.70 -32.50 12.67
CA LEU A 66 -1.59 -33.26 13.91
C LEU A 66 -2.95 -33.51 14.55
N ALA A 67 -3.84 -32.51 14.54
CA ALA A 67 -5.20 -32.66 15.06
C ALA A 67 -6.01 -33.69 14.24
N ILE A 68 -5.89 -33.64 12.90
CA ILE A 68 -6.54 -34.64 12.02
C ILE A 68 -5.98 -36.03 12.28
N ALA A 69 -4.66 -36.18 12.36
CA ALA A 69 -4.01 -37.47 12.63
C ALA A 69 -4.38 -38.02 14.02
N GLY A 70 -4.44 -37.15 15.05
CA GLY A 70 -4.85 -37.54 16.39
C GLY A 70 -6.32 -37.96 16.46
N ALA A 71 -7.20 -37.26 15.71
CA ALA A 71 -8.60 -37.64 15.59
C ALA A 71 -8.77 -39.00 14.89
N ASP A 72 -8.03 -39.23 13.80
CA ASP A 72 -8.05 -40.51 13.08
C ASP A 72 -7.55 -41.66 13.97
N TRP A 73 -6.45 -41.45 14.70
CA TRP A 73 -5.94 -42.43 15.67
C TRP A 73 -6.97 -42.75 16.77
N PHE A 74 -7.64 -41.73 17.30
CA PHE A 74 -8.71 -41.91 18.29
C PHE A 74 -9.88 -42.71 17.71
N VAL A 75 -10.34 -42.38 16.50
CA VAL A 75 -11.40 -43.12 15.79
C VAL A 75 -11.03 -44.60 15.65
N GLN A 76 -9.79 -44.91 15.26
CA GLN A 76 -9.33 -46.29 15.11
C GLN A 76 -9.27 -47.05 16.45
N SER A 77 -9.05 -46.35 17.57
CA SER A 77 -9.07 -46.95 18.90
C SER A 77 -10.47 -47.30 19.41
N VAL A 78 -11.51 -46.67 18.84
CA VAL A 78 -12.91 -46.93 19.18
C VAL A 78 -13.44 -47.99 18.20
N ARG A 79 -14.09 -49.04 18.73
CA ARG A 79 -14.70 -50.10 17.90
C ARG A 79 -15.97 -49.60 17.21
N LEU A 80 -15.80 -48.71 16.23
CA LEU A 80 -16.87 -48.22 15.37
C LEU A 80 -17.31 -49.31 14.39
N PRO A 81 -18.58 -49.30 13.94
CA PRO A 81 -19.05 -50.23 12.93
C PRO A 81 -18.28 -50.03 11.62
N ALA A 82 -17.93 -51.13 10.95
CA ALA A 82 -17.04 -51.13 9.78
C ALA A 82 -17.56 -50.29 8.61
N GLU A 83 -18.88 -50.13 8.49
CA GLU A 83 -19.55 -49.32 7.47
C GLU A 83 -19.26 -47.82 7.56
N TRP A 84 -18.90 -47.31 8.75
CA TRP A 84 -18.56 -45.89 8.95
C TRP A 84 -17.10 -45.56 8.65
N MET A 85 -16.22 -46.56 8.70
CA MET A 85 -14.78 -46.40 8.49
C MET A 85 -14.42 -45.71 7.16
N PRO A 86 -14.98 -46.09 5.99
CA PRO A 86 -14.65 -45.42 4.73
C PRO A 86 -15.08 -43.94 4.75
N THR A 87 -16.25 -43.63 5.29
CA THR A 87 -16.76 -42.26 5.39
C THR A 87 -15.83 -41.38 6.22
N ILE A 88 -15.31 -41.91 7.34
CA ILE A 88 -14.38 -41.18 8.20
C ILE A 88 -13.02 -40.98 7.51
N GLN A 89 -12.51 -42.01 6.83
CA GLN A 89 -11.25 -41.92 6.09
C GLN A 89 -11.31 -40.91 4.94
N TYR A 90 -12.40 -40.90 4.15
CA TYR A 90 -12.60 -39.91 3.10
C TYR A 90 -12.77 -38.49 3.67
N GLY A 91 -13.46 -38.36 4.82
CA GLY A 91 -13.57 -37.09 5.53
C GLY A 91 -12.21 -36.56 6.01
N ALA A 92 -11.38 -37.42 6.60
CA ALA A 92 -10.03 -37.09 7.02
C ALA A 92 -9.15 -36.67 5.82
N LEU A 93 -9.23 -37.40 4.70
CA LEU A 93 -8.53 -37.06 3.47
C LEU A 93 -8.96 -35.68 2.94
N ALA A 94 -10.26 -35.39 2.89
CA ALA A 94 -10.76 -34.10 2.45
C ALA A 94 -10.25 -32.94 3.33
N LEU A 95 -10.19 -33.14 4.66
CA LEU A 95 -9.63 -32.16 5.59
C LEU A 95 -8.13 -31.93 5.37
N VAL A 96 -7.35 -32.99 5.16
CA VAL A 96 -5.92 -32.87 4.83
C VAL A 96 -5.72 -32.05 3.56
N VAL A 97 -6.48 -32.35 2.50
CA VAL A 97 -6.43 -31.60 1.23
C VAL A 97 -6.78 -30.13 1.47
N ALA A 98 -7.83 -29.84 2.24
CA ALA A 98 -8.22 -28.46 2.56
C ALA A 98 -7.11 -27.68 3.28
N VAL A 99 -6.44 -28.31 4.26
CA VAL A 99 -5.30 -27.70 4.98
C VAL A 99 -4.14 -27.40 4.01
N LEU A 100 -3.79 -28.34 3.14
CA LEU A 100 -2.72 -28.16 2.15
C LEU A 100 -3.03 -27.05 1.14
N VAL A 101 -4.27 -27.00 0.65
CA VAL A 101 -4.73 -25.93 -0.25
C VAL A 101 -4.68 -24.57 0.44
N GLY A 102 -5.16 -24.48 1.68
CA GLY A 102 -5.09 -23.25 2.48
C GLY A 102 -3.65 -22.78 2.71
N ALA A 103 -2.75 -23.71 3.03
CA ALA A 103 -1.32 -23.43 3.19
C ALA A 103 -0.70 -22.91 1.87
N LEU A 104 -1.01 -23.55 0.74
CA LEU A 104 -0.53 -23.16 -0.58
C LEU A 104 -0.98 -21.74 -0.95
N ILE A 105 -2.26 -21.42 -0.76
CA ILE A 105 -2.82 -20.08 -1.04
C ILE A 105 -2.13 -19.03 -0.17
N SER A 106 -1.97 -19.30 1.12
CA SER A 106 -1.29 -18.38 2.05
C SER A 106 0.16 -18.12 1.64
N LEU A 107 0.92 -19.17 1.31
CA LEU A 107 2.30 -19.05 0.85
C LEU A 107 2.41 -18.30 -0.50
N ARG A 108 1.50 -18.57 -1.43
CA ARG A 108 1.41 -17.82 -2.70
C ARG A 108 1.17 -16.34 -2.47
N ARG A 109 0.30 -15.99 -1.51
CA ARG A 109 0.02 -14.60 -1.14
C ARG A 109 1.27 -13.90 -0.58
N VAL A 110 2.04 -14.58 0.27
CA VAL A 110 3.31 -14.05 0.80
C VAL A 110 4.32 -13.84 -0.34
N ARG A 111 4.44 -14.81 -1.26
CA ARG A 111 5.33 -14.71 -2.43
C ARG A 111 4.93 -13.55 -3.34
N ALA A 112 3.63 -13.40 -3.62
CA ALA A 112 3.09 -12.31 -4.44
C ALA A 112 3.40 -10.94 -3.84
N ARG A 113 3.21 -10.78 -2.51
CA ARG A 113 3.56 -9.54 -1.80
C ARG A 113 5.04 -9.19 -1.92
N ARG A 114 5.94 -10.17 -1.80
CA ARG A 114 7.38 -9.94 -2.01
C ARG A 114 7.70 -9.56 -3.45
N SER A 115 7.08 -10.21 -4.43
CA SER A 115 7.28 -9.86 -5.85
C SER A 115 6.81 -8.45 -6.18
N ALA A 116 5.69 -8.02 -5.59
CA ALA A 116 5.19 -6.66 -5.72
C ALA A 116 6.16 -5.65 -5.07
N ALA A 117 6.66 -5.96 -3.87
CA ALA A 117 7.65 -5.12 -3.19
C ALA A 117 8.96 -4.99 -4.00
N SER A 118 9.44 -6.07 -4.62
CA SER A 118 10.63 -5.99 -5.49
C SER A 118 10.36 -5.20 -6.77
N ALA A 119 9.20 -5.35 -7.40
CA ALA A 119 8.83 -4.59 -8.58
C ALA A 119 8.68 -3.09 -8.28
N LEU A 120 8.15 -2.75 -7.10
CA LEU A 120 8.05 -1.38 -6.62
C LEU A 120 9.44 -0.77 -6.48
N LEU A 121 10.38 -1.46 -5.83
CA LEU A 121 11.77 -0.97 -5.70
C LEU A 121 12.50 -0.88 -7.04
N ALA A 122 12.29 -1.84 -7.95
CA ALA A 122 12.92 -1.84 -9.27
C ALA A 122 12.45 -0.64 -10.13
N THR A 123 11.18 -0.28 -10.03
CA THR A 123 10.60 0.85 -10.80
C THR A 123 10.76 2.20 -10.10
N HIS A 124 11.23 2.23 -8.86
CA HIS A 124 11.32 3.43 -8.06
C HIS A 124 12.28 4.48 -8.63
N SER A 125 13.46 4.07 -9.11
CA SER A 125 14.44 5.00 -9.69
C SER A 125 13.89 5.72 -10.93
N ALA A 126 13.19 5.01 -11.80
CA ALA A 126 12.54 5.58 -12.98
C ALA A 126 11.41 6.55 -12.60
N ARG A 127 10.59 6.21 -11.60
CA ARG A 127 9.51 7.09 -11.12
C ARG A 127 10.02 8.32 -10.38
N LEU A 128 11.14 8.22 -9.67
CA LEU A 128 11.76 9.36 -8.99
C LEU A 128 12.21 10.43 -9.99
N ALA A 129 12.89 10.01 -11.07
CA ALA A 129 13.34 10.95 -12.09
C ALA A 129 12.16 11.70 -12.73
N HIS A 130 11.07 10.98 -13.04
CA HIS A 130 9.87 11.57 -13.63
C HIS A 130 9.10 12.49 -12.65
N THR A 131 8.97 12.10 -11.38
CA THR A 131 8.28 12.94 -10.38
C THR A 131 9.11 14.16 -9.97
N GLN A 132 10.45 14.07 -9.94
CA GLN A 132 11.32 15.22 -9.71
C GLN A 132 11.18 16.28 -10.80
N TYR A 133 11.04 15.88 -12.06
CA TYR A 133 10.79 16.80 -13.18
C TYR A 133 9.50 17.61 -12.97
N HIS A 134 8.38 16.94 -12.70
CA HIS A 134 7.08 17.61 -12.51
C HIS A 134 7.00 18.43 -11.22
N ILE A 135 7.70 18.01 -10.15
CA ILE A 135 7.81 18.81 -8.94
C ILE A 135 8.57 20.11 -9.25
N GLY A 136 9.68 20.03 -9.99
CA GLY A 136 10.42 21.20 -10.44
C GLY A 136 9.53 22.16 -11.22
N GLU A 137 8.80 21.67 -12.22
CA GLU A 137 7.86 22.46 -13.02
C GLU A 137 6.77 23.13 -12.16
N SER A 138 6.14 22.38 -11.24
CA SER A 138 5.09 22.91 -10.34
C SER A 138 5.59 23.94 -9.32
N VAL A 139 6.86 23.86 -8.91
CA VAL A 139 7.48 24.85 -8.03
C VAL A 139 7.72 26.16 -8.79
N HIS A 140 8.19 26.08 -10.03
CA HIS A 140 8.35 27.28 -10.87
C HIS A 140 7.00 27.95 -11.12
N SER A 141 5.95 27.19 -11.46
CA SER A 141 4.61 27.77 -11.66
C SER A 141 4.03 28.41 -10.40
N PHE A 142 4.33 27.85 -9.21
CA PHE A 142 3.94 28.46 -7.94
C PHE A 142 4.70 29.76 -7.65
N ILE A 143 6.01 29.80 -7.92
CA ILE A 143 6.83 31.01 -7.75
C ILE A 143 6.33 32.11 -8.69
N ASP A 144 6.09 31.80 -9.96
CA ASP A 144 5.56 32.74 -10.95
C ASP A 144 4.19 33.30 -10.48
N ALA A 145 3.30 32.43 -10.01
CA ALA A 145 2.01 32.85 -9.46
C ALA A 145 2.13 33.78 -8.24
N LYS A 146 3.12 33.56 -7.36
CA LYS A 146 3.38 34.44 -6.21
C LYS A 146 3.99 35.78 -6.63
N VAL A 147 4.83 35.78 -7.65
CA VAL A 147 5.37 37.00 -8.26
C VAL A 147 4.25 37.81 -8.91
N ASP A 148 3.32 37.16 -9.61
CA ASP A 148 2.13 37.83 -10.19
C ASP A 148 1.22 38.45 -9.13
N VAL A 149 1.00 37.76 -8.01
CA VAL A 149 0.28 38.33 -6.86
C VAL A 149 0.97 39.60 -6.34
N HIS A 150 2.31 39.60 -6.28
CA HIS A 150 3.08 40.76 -5.83
C HIS A 150 2.98 41.92 -6.83
N ASN A 151 3.13 41.64 -8.13
CA ASN A 151 3.09 42.63 -9.20
C ASN A 151 1.70 43.28 -9.36
N THR A 152 0.63 42.50 -9.16
CA THR A 152 -0.75 43.00 -9.25
C THR A 152 -1.18 43.83 -8.03
N ARG A 153 -0.38 43.84 -6.95
CA ARG A 153 -0.68 44.59 -5.71
C ARG A 153 -0.55 46.11 -5.88
N GLN A 154 0.16 46.60 -6.89
CA GLN A 154 0.51 48.02 -7.06
C GLN A 154 -0.18 48.71 -8.26
N VAL A 155 -1.47 48.49 -8.49
CA VAL A 155 -2.23 49.44 -9.32
C VAL A 155 -2.67 50.60 -8.44
N HIS A 156 -1.71 51.42 -8.00
CA HIS A 156 -1.98 52.76 -7.50
C HIS A 156 -2.19 53.65 -8.72
N LEU A 157 -3.44 54.00 -9.01
CA LEU A 157 -3.76 55.07 -9.95
C LEU A 157 -3.22 56.38 -9.38
N VAL A 158 -2.25 56.97 -10.08
CA VAL A 158 -1.91 58.40 -10.01
C VAL A 158 -3.05 59.19 -10.62
#